data_AF-A0A6P0P5I8-F1
#
_entry.id   AF-A0A6P0P5I8-F1
#
_cell.length_a   1.000
_cell.length_b   1.000
_cell.length_c   1.000
_cell.angle_alpha   90.00
_cell.angle_beta   90.00
_cell.angle_gamma   90.00
#
_symmetry.space_group_name_H-M   'P 1'
#
loop_
_entity.id
_entity.type
_entity.pdbx_description
1 polymer ?
#
loop_
_entity_poly.entity_id
_entity_poly.type
_entity_poly.pdbx_seq_one_letter_code
_entity_poly.pdbx_strand_id
1 'polypeptide(L)'
;MINKVNYLILAIVLILLSVAIPNINLPVANAENILSGFSLSAQNDLQITVGQSQKSADKLALDLQKNLNSKRNEIGKLAILIIHPHGEFDKTEPISLAEREGGGSVLEMKIHWHRKLPFMTRNHLTIIDWEILHNRHFGAAVILDDAILSPIHPQELNNLFKELLPDNL
;
A
#
# COMPACT_ATOMS: atom_id res chain seq x y z
N MET A 1 43.04 -25.58 -14.52
CA MET A 1 43.67 -24.59 -13.61
C MET A 1 43.14 -23.22 -13.97
N ILE A 2 42.09 -22.77 -13.30
CA ILE A 2 41.50 -21.43 -13.48
C ILE A 2 42.17 -20.51 -12.44
N ASN A 3 42.68 -19.39 -12.94
CA ASN A 3 43.69 -18.56 -12.30
C ASN A 3 43.26 -17.98 -10.94
N LYS A 4 43.98 -18.36 -9.88
CA LYS A 4 43.89 -17.77 -8.52
C LYS A 4 44.09 -16.24 -8.50
N VAL A 5 44.64 -15.67 -9.57
CA VAL A 5 44.87 -14.22 -9.73
C VAL A 5 43.56 -13.42 -9.88
N ASN A 6 42.49 -14.02 -10.42
CA ASN A 6 41.22 -13.30 -10.65
C ASN A 6 40.45 -13.01 -9.35
N TYR A 7 40.57 -13.88 -8.34
CA TYR A 7 39.91 -13.67 -7.05
C TYR A 7 40.60 -12.58 -6.21
N LEU A 8 41.92 -12.43 -6.37
CA LEU A 8 42.67 -11.39 -5.66
C LEU A 8 42.29 -9.99 -6.15
N ILE A 9 42.13 -9.82 -7.46
CA ILE A 9 41.69 -8.55 -8.06
C ILE A 9 40.25 -8.24 -7.65
N LEU A 10 39.35 -9.24 -7.66
CA LEU A 10 37.96 -9.06 -7.23
C LEU A 10 37.86 -8.67 -5.74
N ALA A 11 38.68 -9.27 -4.89
CA ALA A 11 38.73 -8.94 -3.46
C ALA A 11 39.27 -7.51 -3.20
N ILE A 12 40.27 -7.06 -3.96
CA ILE A 12 40.80 -5.70 -3.85
C ILE A 12 39.75 -4.66 -4.31
N VAL A 13 38.99 -4.95 -5.35
CA VAL A 13 37.89 -4.07 -5.81
C VAL A 13 36.77 -3.96 -4.75
N LEU A 14 36.40 -5.07 -4.10
CA LEU A 14 35.40 -5.08 -3.02
C LEU A 14 35.86 -4.30 -1.77
N ILE A 15 37.15 -4.35 -1.44
CA ILE A 15 37.71 -3.57 -0.32
C ILE A 15 37.80 -2.09 -0.69
N LEU A 16 38.14 -1.72 -1.91
CA LEU A 16 38.19 -0.32 -2.33
C LEU A 16 36.80 0.34 -2.41
N LEU A 17 35.75 -0.44 -2.69
CA LEU A 17 34.36 0.03 -2.67
C LEU A 17 33.82 0.31 -1.26
N SER A 18 34.37 -0.31 -0.21
CA SER A 18 33.95 -0.04 1.19
C SER A 18 34.62 1.19 1.82
N VAL A 19 35.62 1.79 1.16
CA VAL A 19 36.29 3.03 1.62
C VAL A 19 35.67 4.29 1.02
N ALA A 20 34.68 4.16 0.14
CA ALA A 20 33.99 5.29 -0.51
C ALA A 20 32.62 5.61 0.12
N ILE A 21 32.44 5.33 1.41
CA ILE A 21 31.33 5.90 2.18
C ILE A 21 31.84 7.21 2.78
N PRO A 22 31.42 8.39 2.30
CA PRO A 22 31.69 9.61 3.04
C PRO A 22 31.02 9.50 4.41
N ASN A 23 31.83 9.62 5.47
CA ASN A 23 31.36 9.89 6.83
C ASN A 23 30.56 11.20 6.79
N ILE A 24 29.25 11.09 6.63
CA ILE A 24 28.34 12.20 6.88
C ILE A 24 28.27 12.32 8.40
N ASN A 25 29.11 13.19 8.95
CA ASN A 25 28.88 13.79 10.26
C ASN A 25 27.56 14.56 10.18
N LEU A 26 26.46 13.86 10.44
CA LEU A 26 25.19 14.50 10.78
C LEU A 26 25.42 15.21 12.12
N PRO A 27 25.14 16.52 12.23
CA PRO A 27 25.09 17.14 13.55
C PRO A 27 24.00 16.41 14.35
N VAL A 28 24.41 15.75 15.43
CA VAL A 28 23.52 15.35 16.51
C VAL A 28 22.95 16.66 17.05
N ALA A 29 21.75 17.01 16.59
CA ALA A 29 20.98 18.04 17.24
C ALA A 29 20.73 17.54 18.66
N ASN A 30 21.41 18.16 19.61
CA ASN A 30 21.03 18.14 21.01
C ASN A 30 19.58 18.61 21.07
N ALA A 31 18.63 17.67 21.09
CA ALA A 31 17.29 17.92 21.58
C ALA A 31 17.39 18.06 23.10
N GLU A 32 17.99 19.16 23.54
CA GLU A 32 17.85 19.66 24.89
C GLU A 32 16.36 19.94 25.10
N ASN A 33 15.73 19.02 25.84
CA ASN A 33 14.76 19.28 26.88
C ASN A 33 13.90 20.55 26.70
N ILE A 34 12.83 20.43 25.91
CA ILE A 34 11.64 21.27 26.05
C ILE A 34 10.45 20.34 26.34
N LEU A 35 10.52 19.62 27.46
CA LEU A 35 9.38 18.93 28.06
C LEU A 35 9.08 19.56 29.43
N SER A 36 8.92 20.87 29.44
CA SER A 36 8.35 21.63 30.55
C SER A 36 7.14 22.39 30.03
N GLY A 37 5.97 21.75 30.01
CA GLY A 37 4.72 22.42 29.66
C GLY A 37 3.61 21.61 28.98
N PHE A 38 3.68 20.28 28.93
CA PHE A 38 2.52 19.48 28.51
C PHE A 38 1.45 19.51 29.61
N SER A 39 0.54 20.48 29.54
CA SER A 39 -0.69 20.50 30.32
C SER A 39 -1.50 19.24 30.02
N LEU A 40 -1.91 18.51 31.06
CA LEU A 40 -2.77 17.32 30.97
C LEU A 40 -4.07 17.55 30.17
N SER A 41 -4.48 18.80 29.93
CA SER A 41 -5.63 19.14 29.08
C SER A 41 -5.39 18.92 27.59
N ALA A 42 -4.16 19.12 27.08
CA ALA A 42 -3.87 19.00 25.66
C ALA A 42 -3.84 17.53 25.16
N GLN A 43 -3.54 16.58 26.05
CA GLN A 43 -3.62 15.15 25.73
C GLN A 43 -5.07 14.67 25.59
N ASN A 44 -5.99 15.23 26.38
CA ASN A 44 -7.42 14.95 26.23
C ASN A 44 -7.97 15.55 24.93
N ASP A 45 -7.60 16.76 24.55
CA ASP A 45 -8.04 17.37 23.29
C ASP A 45 -7.48 16.63 22.06
N LEU A 46 -6.24 16.14 22.11
CA LEU A 46 -5.66 15.26 21.08
C LEU A 46 -6.38 13.91 21.03
N GLN A 47 -6.69 13.28 22.18
CA GLN A 47 -7.44 12.02 22.20
C GLN A 47 -8.90 12.17 21.74
N ILE A 48 -9.55 13.29 22.05
CA ILE A 48 -10.92 13.61 21.61
C ILE A 48 -10.92 13.91 20.11
N THR A 49 -9.93 14.66 19.61
CA THR A 49 -9.79 14.98 18.18
C THR A 49 -9.43 13.74 17.36
N VAL A 50 -8.50 12.91 17.84
CA VAL A 50 -8.14 11.62 17.22
C VAL A 50 -9.32 10.65 17.29
N GLY A 51 -10.04 10.59 18.42
CA GLY A 51 -11.22 9.73 18.57
C GLY A 51 -12.42 10.17 17.72
N GLN A 52 -12.62 11.47 17.49
CA GLN A 52 -13.64 11.99 16.57
C GLN A 52 -13.23 11.77 15.11
N SER A 53 -11.96 12.01 14.77
CA SER A 53 -11.44 11.71 13.44
C SER A 53 -11.53 10.22 13.13
N GLN A 54 -11.26 9.34 14.09
CA GLN A 54 -11.39 7.90 13.97
C GLN A 54 -12.83 7.50 13.64
N LYS A 55 -13.79 7.91 14.48
CA LYS A 55 -15.21 7.63 14.27
C LYS A 55 -15.71 8.16 12.92
N SER A 56 -15.15 9.27 12.43
CA SER A 56 -15.50 9.82 11.12
C SER A 56 -14.89 9.04 9.95
N ALA A 57 -13.63 8.60 10.08
CA ALA A 57 -12.95 7.75 9.10
C ALA A 57 -13.63 6.39 8.97
N ASP A 58 -14.05 5.80 10.09
CA ASP A 58 -14.79 4.55 10.12
C ASP A 58 -16.18 4.71 9.47
N LYS A 59 -16.83 5.87 9.65
CA LYS A 59 -18.09 6.17 8.97
C LYS A 59 -17.90 6.33 7.45
N LEU A 60 -16.89 7.09 7.01
CA LEU A 60 -16.61 7.24 5.58
C LEU A 60 -16.30 5.89 4.93
N ALA A 61 -15.43 5.10 5.55
CA ALA A 61 -15.03 3.80 5.03
C ALA A 61 -16.23 2.83 4.96
N LEU A 62 -17.12 2.86 5.95
CA LEU A 62 -18.37 2.10 5.93
C LEU A 62 -19.32 2.55 4.82
N ASP A 63 -19.46 3.86 4.61
CA ASP A 63 -20.31 4.41 3.55
C ASP A 63 -19.74 4.08 2.16
N LEU A 64 -18.42 4.19 1.99
CA LEU A 64 -17.70 3.75 0.78
C LEU A 64 -17.89 2.26 0.53
N GLN A 65 -17.70 1.42 1.55
CA GLN A 65 -17.90 -0.03 1.44
C GLN A 65 -19.30 -0.34 0.89
N LYS A 66 -20.34 0.26 1.45
CA LYS A 66 -21.74 0.05 1.01
C LYS A 66 -21.95 0.51 -0.43
N ASN A 67 -21.49 1.72 -0.76
CA ASN A 67 -21.71 2.32 -2.07
C ASN A 67 -20.95 1.57 -3.17
N LEU A 68 -19.68 1.25 -2.93
CA LEU A 68 -18.80 0.62 -3.91
C LEU A 68 -19.13 -0.86 -4.13
N ASN A 69 -19.72 -1.55 -3.15
CA ASN A 69 -20.13 -2.94 -3.32
C ASN A 69 -21.12 -3.15 -4.48
N SER A 70 -21.90 -2.12 -4.84
CA SER A 70 -22.79 -2.15 -6.02
C SER A 70 -22.04 -2.13 -7.36
N LYS A 71 -20.84 -1.54 -7.38
CA LYS A 71 -19.97 -1.37 -8.57
C LYS A 71 -18.67 -2.18 -8.50
N ARG A 72 -18.51 -3.04 -7.49
CA ARG A 72 -17.26 -3.75 -7.20
C ARG A 72 -16.67 -4.50 -8.38
N ASN A 73 -17.51 -5.10 -9.23
CA ASN A 73 -17.05 -5.83 -10.42
C ASN A 73 -16.47 -4.88 -11.48
N GLU A 74 -17.02 -3.68 -11.64
CA GLU A 74 -16.49 -2.68 -12.56
C GLU A 74 -15.13 -2.18 -12.06
N ILE A 75 -15.03 -1.91 -10.76
CA ILE A 75 -13.78 -1.50 -10.10
C ILE A 75 -12.72 -2.61 -10.22
N GLY A 76 -13.07 -3.85 -9.88
CA GLY A 76 -12.15 -4.98 -9.97
C GLY A 76 -11.70 -5.26 -11.41
N LYS A 77 -12.60 -5.11 -12.39
CA LYS A 77 -12.23 -5.23 -13.81
C LYS A 77 -11.21 -4.17 -14.23
N LEU A 78 -11.41 -2.91 -13.82
CA LEU A 78 -10.45 -1.83 -14.09
C LEU A 78 -9.11 -2.09 -13.39
N ALA A 79 -9.13 -2.52 -12.13
CA ALA A 79 -7.93 -2.86 -11.38
C ALA A 79 -7.13 -3.96 -12.08
N ILE A 80 -7.76 -5.06 -12.50
CA ILE A 80 -7.10 -6.14 -13.25
C ILE A 80 -6.58 -5.66 -14.59
N LEU A 81 -7.32 -4.82 -15.33
CA LEU A 81 -6.83 -4.28 -16.60
C LEU A 81 -5.54 -3.47 -16.42
N ILE A 82 -5.41 -2.74 -15.32
CA ILE A 82 -4.21 -1.95 -14.98
C ILE A 82 -3.04 -2.88 -14.63
N ILE A 83 -3.24 -3.83 -13.71
CA ILE A 83 -2.13 -4.61 -13.14
C ILE A 83 -1.81 -5.91 -13.89
N HIS A 84 -2.77 -6.43 -14.65
CA HIS A 84 -2.70 -7.66 -15.45
C HIS A 84 -3.43 -7.44 -16.79
N PRO A 85 -2.86 -6.69 -17.75
CA PRO A 85 -3.55 -6.31 -18.99
C PRO A 85 -3.91 -7.49 -19.91
N HIS A 86 -3.35 -8.67 -19.65
CA HIS A 86 -3.68 -9.93 -20.34
C HIS A 86 -4.56 -10.87 -19.50
N GLY A 87 -4.99 -10.42 -18.33
CA GLY A 87 -5.96 -11.10 -17.48
C GLY A 87 -7.38 -10.85 -17.95
N GLU A 88 -8.22 -11.88 -17.88
CA GLU A 88 -9.65 -11.79 -18.08
C GLU A 88 -10.33 -11.79 -16.70
N PHE A 89 -11.01 -10.71 -16.39
CA PHE A 89 -11.78 -10.57 -15.15
C PHE A 89 -12.91 -11.61 -15.05
N ASP A 90 -13.10 -12.20 -13.86
CA ASP A 90 -14.24 -13.07 -13.54
C ASP A 90 -15.23 -12.37 -12.59
N LYS A 91 -14.81 -12.12 -11.34
CA LYS A 91 -15.66 -11.50 -10.32
C LYS A 91 -14.86 -10.78 -9.24
N THR A 92 -15.51 -9.89 -8.53
CA THR A 92 -15.02 -9.29 -7.28
C THR A 92 -15.90 -9.74 -6.13
N GLU A 93 -15.29 -10.27 -5.07
CA GLU A 93 -16.00 -10.57 -3.82
C GLU A 93 -16.50 -9.27 -3.15
N PRO A 94 -17.47 -9.35 -2.23
CA PRO A 94 -17.87 -8.17 -1.46
C PRO A 94 -16.66 -7.51 -0.79
N ILE A 95 -16.55 -6.19 -0.92
CA ILE A 95 -15.47 -5.41 -0.34
C ILE A 95 -15.56 -5.52 1.18
N SER A 96 -14.51 -6.03 1.83
CA SER A 96 -14.38 -6.14 3.28
C SER A 96 -13.87 -4.83 3.87
N LEU A 97 -14.25 -4.55 5.11
CA LEU A 97 -13.76 -3.42 5.89
C LEU A 97 -13.04 -3.99 7.12
N ALA A 98 -11.80 -3.57 7.31
CA ALA A 98 -11.00 -3.88 8.48
C ALA A 98 -10.48 -2.59 9.12
N GLU A 99 -10.31 -2.60 10.43
CA GLU A 99 -9.65 -1.52 11.16
C GLU A 99 -8.13 -1.68 11.05
N ARG A 100 -7.41 -0.55 10.91
CA ARG A 100 -5.95 -0.53 10.93
C ARG A 100 -5.46 -0.16 12.33
N GLU A 101 -4.42 -0.85 12.78
CA GLU A 101 -3.64 -0.39 13.93
C GLU A 101 -3.09 1.02 13.65
N GLY A 102 -3.47 2.00 14.47
CA GLY A 102 -3.08 3.41 14.29
C GLY A 102 -4.18 4.35 13.77
N GLY A 103 -5.41 3.87 13.65
CA GLY A 103 -6.57 4.76 13.47
C GLY A 103 -6.92 5.10 12.02
N GLY A 104 -6.84 4.10 11.14
CA GLY A 104 -7.35 4.18 9.78
C GLY A 104 -8.29 3.01 9.48
N SER A 105 -8.88 3.02 8.30
CA SER A 105 -9.71 1.92 7.82
C SER A 105 -9.11 1.36 6.54
N VAL A 106 -9.21 0.04 6.36
CA VAL A 106 -8.75 -0.66 5.16
C VAL A 106 -9.95 -1.30 4.48
N LEU A 107 -10.16 -0.93 3.22
CA LEU A 107 -11.10 -1.57 2.31
C LEU A 107 -10.35 -2.64 1.53
N GLU A 108 -10.61 -3.90 1.82
CA GLU A 108 -9.98 -5.04 1.16
C GLU A 108 -10.86 -5.50 -0.01
N MET A 109 -10.25 -5.68 -1.18
CA MET A 109 -10.93 -6.13 -2.39
C MET A 109 -10.25 -7.38 -2.96
N LYS A 110 -11.01 -8.47 -3.02
CA LYS A 110 -10.57 -9.77 -3.58
C LYS A 110 -11.13 -9.94 -4.99
N ILE A 111 -10.25 -10.00 -5.97
CA ILE A 111 -10.60 -10.09 -7.38
C ILE A 111 -10.16 -11.43 -7.94
N HIS A 112 -11.12 -12.17 -8.47
CA HIS A 112 -10.90 -13.40 -9.22
C HIS A 112 -10.81 -13.07 -10.71
N TRP A 113 -9.80 -13.62 -11.36
CA TRP A 113 -9.57 -13.46 -12.79
C TRP A 113 -8.88 -14.71 -13.34
N HIS A 114 -8.79 -14.84 -14.64
CA HIS A 114 -8.10 -15.95 -15.27
C HIS A 114 -7.27 -15.49 -16.46
N ARG A 115 -6.26 -16.29 -16.81
CA ARG A 115 -5.47 -16.08 -18.01
C ARG A 115 -5.56 -17.29 -18.91
N LYS A 116 -5.89 -17.04 -20.18
CA LYS A 116 -5.78 -18.04 -21.25
C LYS A 116 -4.32 -18.17 -21.65
N LEU A 117 -3.75 -19.34 -21.41
CA LEU A 117 -2.47 -19.77 -21.94
C LEU A 117 -2.73 -20.72 -23.11
N PRO A 118 -1.76 -20.97 -24.01
CA PRO A 118 -1.97 -21.75 -25.22
C PRO A 118 -2.57 -23.16 -25.01
N PHE A 119 -2.37 -23.76 -23.83
CA PHE A 119 -2.82 -25.13 -23.54
C PHE A 119 -3.64 -25.27 -22.25
N MET A 120 -3.93 -24.16 -21.55
CA MET A 120 -4.68 -24.19 -20.30
C MET A 120 -5.23 -22.81 -19.94
N THR A 121 -6.31 -22.78 -19.17
CA THR A 121 -6.75 -21.58 -18.44
C THR A 121 -6.33 -21.72 -16.99
N ARG A 122 -5.68 -20.71 -16.44
CA ARG A 122 -5.35 -20.65 -15.01
C ARG A 122 -6.16 -19.56 -14.34
N ASN A 123 -6.79 -19.91 -13.23
CA ASN A 123 -7.52 -18.99 -12.36
C ASN A 123 -6.54 -18.38 -11.35
N HIS A 124 -6.82 -17.14 -10.98
CA HIS A 124 -5.97 -16.30 -10.17
C HIS A 124 -6.81 -15.50 -9.17
N LEU A 125 -6.16 -15.19 -8.05
CA LEU A 125 -6.68 -14.31 -7.01
C LEU A 125 -5.69 -13.18 -6.77
N THR A 126 -6.20 -11.96 -6.85
CA THR A 126 -5.48 -10.76 -6.44
C THR A 126 -6.25 -10.08 -5.32
N ILE A 127 -5.55 -9.68 -4.26
CA ILE A 127 -6.10 -8.95 -3.13
C ILE A 127 -5.46 -7.56 -3.08
N ILE A 128 -6.31 -6.55 -3.03
CA ILE A 128 -5.91 -5.14 -2.96
C ILE A 128 -6.43 -4.57 -1.65
N ASP A 129 -5.53 -3.96 -0.90
CA ASP A 129 -5.89 -3.13 0.24
C ASP A 129 -5.93 -1.67 -0.19
N TRP A 130 -7.03 -1.00 0.11
CA TRP A 130 -7.17 0.43 -0.02
C TRP A 130 -7.30 1.07 1.36
N GLU A 131 -6.30 1.86 1.71
CA GLU A 131 -6.16 2.52 2.99
C GLU A 131 -6.78 3.92 2.97
N ILE A 132 -7.62 4.17 3.97
CA ILE A 132 -8.22 5.48 4.25
C ILE A 132 -7.76 5.93 5.63
N LEU A 133 -7.12 7.09 5.68
CA LEU A 133 -6.63 7.69 6.91
C LEU A 133 -7.11 9.13 7.01
N HIS A 134 -7.70 9.50 8.15
CA HIS A 134 -8.26 10.84 8.38
C HIS A 134 -9.20 11.30 7.24
N ASN A 135 -10.11 10.43 6.78
CA ASN A 135 -11.03 10.66 5.67
C ASN A 135 -10.39 10.92 4.30
N ARG A 136 -9.12 10.53 4.11
CA ARG A 136 -8.38 10.74 2.87
C ARG A 136 -7.79 9.45 2.36
N HIS A 137 -7.62 9.37 1.05
CA HIS A 137 -6.90 8.29 0.41
C HIS A 137 -5.45 8.36 0.88
N PHE A 138 -5.00 7.30 1.54
CA PHE A 138 -3.61 7.16 1.97
C PHE A 138 -2.81 6.40 0.92
N GLY A 139 -3.35 5.25 0.48
CA GLY A 139 -2.76 4.46 -0.59
C GLY A 139 -3.62 3.26 -0.93
N ALA A 140 -3.38 2.66 -2.09
CA ALA A 140 -3.92 1.36 -2.47
C ALA A 140 -2.83 0.50 -3.08
N ALA A 141 -2.74 -0.76 -2.66
CA ALA A 141 -1.68 -1.66 -3.07
C ALA A 141 -2.16 -3.11 -3.17
N VAL A 142 -1.54 -3.86 -4.08
CA VAL A 142 -1.70 -5.31 -4.14
C VAL A 142 -0.94 -5.92 -2.96
N ILE A 143 -1.65 -6.57 -2.05
CA ILE A 143 -1.06 -7.24 -0.87
C ILE A 143 -0.86 -8.74 -1.10
N LEU A 144 -1.63 -9.33 -2.03
CA LEU A 144 -1.49 -10.71 -2.44
C LEU A 144 -1.81 -10.84 -3.92
N ASP A 145 -0.97 -11.59 -4.62
CA ASP A 145 -1.21 -11.99 -6.01
C ASP A 145 -0.62 -13.38 -6.24
N ASP A 146 -1.44 -14.31 -6.69
CA ASP A 146 -1.02 -15.69 -6.98
C ASP A 146 -0.58 -15.92 -8.44
N ALA A 147 -0.54 -14.84 -9.23
CA ALA A 147 0.01 -14.86 -10.57
C ALA A 147 1.53 -15.00 -10.57
N ILE A 148 2.05 -15.68 -11.60
CA ILE A 148 3.51 -15.82 -11.79
C ILE A 148 4.13 -14.47 -12.21
N LEU A 149 3.37 -13.66 -12.95
CA LEU A 149 3.82 -12.34 -13.37
C LEU A 149 3.41 -11.33 -12.30
N SER A 150 4.34 -10.47 -11.91
CA SER A 150 4.07 -9.41 -10.94
C SER A 150 3.08 -8.38 -11.49
N PRO A 151 2.23 -7.78 -10.63
CA PRO A 151 1.45 -6.59 -10.95
C PRO A 151 2.30 -5.51 -11.63
N ILE A 152 1.75 -4.90 -12.68
CA ILE A 152 2.33 -3.71 -13.31
C ILE A 152 1.51 -2.46 -12.97
N HIS A 153 2.06 -1.27 -13.25
CA HIS A 153 1.38 0.02 -13.05
C HIS A 153 0.79 0.27 -11.64
N PRO A 154 1.54 0.04 -10.54
CA PRO A 154 1.02 0.23 -9.18
C PRO A 154 0.55 1.67 -8.89
N GLN A 155 1.17 2.67 -9.54
CA GLN A 155 0.74 4.07 -9.39
C GLN A 155 -0.61 4.35 -10.05
N GLU A 156 -0.90 3.74 -11.20
CA GLU A 156 -2.18 3.90 -11.88
C GLU A 156 -3.28 3.19 -11.08
N LEU A 157 -2.96 2.04 -10.50
CA LEU A 157 -3.85 1.36 -9.55
C LEU A 157 -4.17 2.29 -8.38
N ASN A 158 -3.14 2.87 -7.75
CA ASN A 158 -3.33 3.79 -6.64
C ASN A 158 -4.21 5.00 -7.03
N ASN A 159 -4.00 5.55 -8.23
CA ASN A 159 -4.79 6.67 -8.75
C ASN A 159 -6.26 6.28 -8.96
N LEU A 160 -6.54 5.08 -9.49
CA LEU A 160 -7.91 4.56 -9.61
C LEU A 160 -8.64 4.62 -8.27
N PHE A 161 -8.03 4.14 -7.18
CA PHE A 161 -8.69 4.17 -5.86
C PHE A 161 -8.79 5.58 -5.27
N LYS A 162 -7.84 6.46 -5.58
CA LYS A 162 -7.93 7.87 -5.19
C LYS A 162 -9.15 8.54 -5.83
N GLU A 163 -9.44 8.24 -7.09
CA GLU A 163 -10.59 8.78 -7.84
C GLU A 163 -11.94 8.21 -7.39
N LEU A 164 -11.96 7.11 -6.63
CA LEU A 164 -13.19 6.56 -6.06
C LEU A 164 -13.66 7.30 -4.80
N LEU A 165 -12.87 8.25 -4.28
CA LEU A 165 -13.32 9.11 -3.20
C LEU A 165 -14.32 10.16 -3.68
N PRO A 166 -15.33 10.50 -2.87
CA PRO A 166 -16.20 11.65 -3.15
C PRO A 166 -15.39 12.93 -3.28
N ASP A 167 -15.73 13.78 -4.24
CA ASP A 167 -15.07 15.08 -4.53
C ASP A 167 -15.11 16.08 -3.35
N ASN A 168 -15.84 15.78 -2.28
CA ASN A 168 -16.17 16.70 -1.18
C ASN A 168 -15.39 16.42 0.13
N LEU A 169 -14.19 15.84 0.05
CA LEU A 169 -13.35 15.46 1.21
C LEU A 169 -12.03 16.24 1.29
#